data_AF-F3FK68-F1
#
_entry.id   AF-F3FK68-F1
#
_cell.length_a   1.000
_cell.length_b   1.000
_cell.length_c   1.000
_cell.angle_alpha   90.00
_cell.angle_beta   90.00
_cell.angle_gamma   90.00
#
_symmetry.space_group_name_H-M   'P 1'
#
loop_
_entity.id
_entity.type
_entity.pdbx_description
1 polymer ?
#
loop_
_entity_poly.entity_id
_entity_poly.type
_entity_poly.pdbx_seq_one_letter_code
_entity_poly.pdbx_strand_id
1 'polypeptide(L)'
;MQESVMQRMWNSAHLSGGNAAYVEELYELYLHDPNAVPEEWRTYFQKLPADGSSATDVSHSTIRDHFVLLAKNQRRAQPVSAGSVSSEHEKKQVEVLRLIQAYRMRGHQAAQLDPLGLWQRPAPADLSINHYGLTNADLDTTFRAGDLFIGKEEASLREIHEALQQTYCRTIG
;
A
#
# COMPACT_ATOMS: atom_id res chain seq x y z
N MET A 1 15.26 -16.75 53.95
CA MET A 1 15.11 -18.21 53.94
C MET A 1 15.25 -18.68 52.50
N GLN A 2 16.16 -19.60 52.20
CA GLN A 2 16.33 -20.12 50.83
C GLN A 2 15.22 -21.14 50.54
N GLU A 3 14.42 -20.90 49.50
CA GLU A 3 13.45 -21.89 49.02
C GLU A 3 14.17 -23.15 48.52
N SER A 4 13.68 -24.31 48.94
CA SER A 4 14.18 -25.61 48.48
C SER A 4 13.95 -25.80 46.98
N VAL A 5 14.80 -26.58 46.31
CA VAL A 5 14.70 -26.86 44.86
C VAL A 5 13.35 -27.50 44.51
N MET A 6 12.83 -28.38 45.36
CA MET A 6 11.50 -28.98 45.22
C MET A 6 10.39 -27.92 45.26
N GLN A 7 10.41 -26.99 46.21
CA GLN A 7 9.40 -25.93 46.28
C GLN A 7 9.39 -25.06 45.03
N ARG A 8 10.57 -24.72 44.47
CA ARG A 8 10.64 -23.98 43.21
C ARG A 8 10.03 -24.73 42.04
N MET A 9 10.31 -26.03 41.93
CA MET A 9 9.74 -26.88 40.88
C MET A 9 8.20 -26.96 40.96
N TRP A 10 7.65 -27.07 42.17
CA TRP A 10 6.20 -27.10 42.37
C TRP A 10 5.56 -25.76 42.04
N ASN A 11 6.20 -24.66 42.44
CA ASN A 11 5.74 -23.31 42.15
C ASN A 11 5.79 -22.99 40.65
N SER A 12 6.71 -23.57 39.87
CA SER A 12 6.77 -23.37 38.41
C SER A 12 6.08 -24.48 37.60
N ALA A 13 5.52 -25.50 38.25
CA ALA A 13 4.94 -26.67 37.57
C ALA A 13 3.78 -26.29 36.64
N HIS A 14 3.00 -25.26 37.00
CA HIS A 14 1.91 -24.75 36.18
C HIS A 14 2.39 -24.03 34.90
N LEU A 15 3.64 -23.56 34.87
CA LEU A 15 4.31 -22.97 33.70
C LEU A 15 5.07 -24.01 32.86
N SER A 16 5.02 -25.29 33.25
CA SER A 16 5.64 -26.38 32.49
C SER A 16 5.04 -26.49 31.09
N GLY A 17 5.85 -26.88 30.11
CA GLY A 17 5.44 -26.96 28.70
C GLY A 17 4.20 -27.82 28.43
N GLY A 18 3.88 -28.78 29.30
CA GLY A 18 2.65 -29.57 29.21
C GLY A 18 1.36 -28.76 29.43
N ASN A 19 1.44 -27.65 30.17
CA ASN A 19 0.33 -26.74 30.44
C ASN A 19 0.38 -25.49 29.55
N ALA A 20 1.30 -25.42 28.58
CA ALA A 20 1.53 -24.23 27.77
C ALA A 20 0.26 -23.72 27.09
N ALA A 21 -0.53 -24.61 26.49
CA ALA A 21 -1.80 -24.26 25.83
C ALA A 21 -2.82 -23.64 26.79
N TYR A 22 -2.87 -24.10 28.04
CA TYR A 22 -3.77 -23.57 29.07
C TYR A 22 -3.34 -22.17 29.52
N VAL A 23 -2.04 -21.97 29.75
CA VAL A 23 -1.49 -20.67 30.13
C VAL A 23 -1.65 -19.66 29.00
N GLU A 24 -1.50 -20.10 27.75
CA GLU A 24 -1.68 -19.30 26.54
C GLU A 24 -3.14 -18.81 26.40
N GLU A 25 -4.12 -19.71 26.52
CA GLU A 25 -5.55 -19.35 26.50
C GLU A 25 -5.90 -18.36 27.63
N LEU A 26 -5.33 -18.56 28.82
CA LEU A 26 -5.53 -17.68 29.96
C LEU A 26 -4.91 -16.29 29.75
N TYR A 27 -3.77 -16.22 29.06
CA TYR A 27 -3.13 -14.96 28.68
C TYR A 27 -3.91 -14.24 27.58
N GLU A 28 -4.48 -14.97 26.60
CA GLU A 28 -5.36 -14.37 25.59
C GLU A 28 -6.61 -13.74 26.23
N LEU A 29 -7.21 -14.43 27.20
CA LEU A 29 -8.32 -13.88 27.98
C LEU A 29 -7.90 -12.62 28.74
N TYR A 30 -6.70 -12.59 29.32
CA TYR A 30 -6.15 -11.41 29.99
C TYR A 30 -5.96 -10.22 29.03
N LEU A 31 -5.51 -10.46 27.79
CA LEU A 31 -5.36 -9.41 26.78
C LEU A 31 -6.71 -8.82 26.31
N HIS A 32 -7.78 -9.62 26.31
CA HIS A 32 -9.13 -9.17 25.96
C HIS A 32 -9.88 -8.50 27.13
N ASP A 33 -9.85 -9.12 28.32
CA ASP A 33 -10.43 -8.59 29.55
C ASP A 33 -9.59 -9.00 30.78
N PRO A 34 -8.84 -8.07 31.39
CA PRO A 34 -8.06 -8.35 32.59
C PRO A 34 -8.88 -8.87 33.78
N ASN A 35 -10.19 -8.59 33.83
CA ASN A 35 -11.08 -9.01 34.91
C ASN A 35 -11.61 -10.44 34.76
N ALA A 36 -11.52 -11.02 33.56
CA ALA A 36 -11.98 -12.39 33.27
C ALA A 36 -11.02 -13.46 33.84
N VAL A 37 -9.83 -13.06 34.26
CA VAL A 37 -8.78 -13.95 34.76
C VAL A 37 -8.67 -13.86 36.30
N PRO A 38 -8.40 -14.99 37.01
CA PRO A 38 -8.17 -14.99 38.44
C PRO A 38 -7.06 -14.03 38.90
N GLU A 39 -7.17 -13.51 40.13
CA GLU A 39 -6.29 -12.46 40.66
C GLU A 39 -4.81 -12.87 40.70
N GLU A 40 -4.52 -14.13 41.01
CA GLU A 40 -3.17 -14.69 41.02
C GLU A 40 -2.49 -14.55 39.66
N TRP A 41 -3.23 -14.86 38.60
CA TRP A 41 -2.78 -14.81 37.21
C TRP A 41 -2.69 -13.39 36.68
N ARG A 42 -3.64 -12.52 37.05
CA ARG A 42 -3.57 -11.08 36.73
C ARG A 42 -2.29 -10.45 37.29
N THR A 43 -1.98 -10.76 38.55
CA THR A 43 -0.78 -10.27 39.24
C THR A 43 0.50 -10.83 38.61
N TYR A 44 0.45 -12.08 38.14
CA TYR A 44 1.55 -12.72 37.43
C TYR A 44 1.81 -12.05 36.07
N PHE A 45 0.77 -11.85 35.24
CA PHE A 45 0.90 -11.26 33.90
C PHE A 45 1.30 -9.77 33.93
N GLN A 46 0.88 -9.01 34.95
CA GLN A 46 1.33 -7.62 35.14
C GLN A 46 2.83 -7.49 35.41
N LYS A 47 3.48 -8.53 35.93
CA LYS A 47 4.92 -8.54 36.21
C LYS A 47 5.76 -8.92 35.00
N LEU A 48 5.13 -9.34 33.89
CA LEU A 48 5.87 -9.68 32.67
C LEU A 48 6.50 -8.41 32.09
N PRO A 49 7.79 -8.46 31.71
CA PRO A 49 8.42 -7.33 31.04
C PRO A 49 7.77 -7.16 29.66
N ALA A 50 7.26 -5.96 29.39
CA ALA A 50 6.99 -5.56 28.01
C ALA A 50 8.34 -5.53 27.29
N ASP A 51 8.56 -6.49 26.39
CA ASP A 51 9.77 -6.50 25.57
C ASP A 51 9.85 -5.15 24.85
N GLY A 52 11.04 -4.56 24.70
CA GLY A 52 11.28 -3.13 24.43
C GLY A 52 10.72 -2.54 23.12
N SER A 53 9.83 -3.26 22.44
CA SER A 53 8.96 -2.75 21.38
C SER A 53 7.70 -2.20 22.03
N SER A 54 7.42 -0.90 21.92
CA SER A 54 6.19 -0.26 22.46
C SER A 54 4.87 -0.74 21.83
N ALA A 55 4.85 -1.91 21.20
CA ALA A 55 3.64 -2.55 20.68
C ALA A 55 3.00 -3.35 21.80
N THR A 56 1.72 -3.08 22.07
CA THR A 56 0.87 -3.92 22.92
C THR A 56 0.84 -5.35 22.39
N ASP A 57 0.96 -6.34 23.28
CA ASP A 57 0.81 -7.76 22.91
C ASP A 57 -0.51 -8.02 22.18
N VAL A 58 -0.47 -8.90 21.18
CA VAL A 58 -1.61 -9.24 20.32
C VAL A 58 -2.01 -10.70 20.58
N SER A 59 -3.31 -10.97 20.74
CA SER A 59 -3.81 -12.34 20.94
C SER A 59 -3.57 -13.24 19.72
N HIS A 60 -3.19 -14.51 19.94
CA HIS A 60 -2.89 -15.44 18.86
C HIS A 60 -4.16 -15.86 18.09
N SER A 61 -5.32 -15.87 18.76
CA SER A 61 -6.64 -16.04 18.13
C SER A 61 -6.89 -14.98 17.04
N THR A 62 -6.64 -13.70 17.32
CA THR A 62 -6.77 -12.62 16.32
C THR A 62 -5.85 -12.82 15.13
N ILE A 63 -4.62 -13.25 15.37
CA ILE A 63 -3.63 -13.52 14.32
C ILE A 63 -4.08 -14.72 13.47
N ARG A 64 -4.57 -15.79 14.10
CA ARG A 64 -5.09 -16.98 13.40
C ARG A 64 -6.30 -16.62 12.54
N ASP A 65 -7.24 -15.85 13.07
CA ASP A 65 -8.41 -15.39 12.33
C ASP A 65 -8.01 -14.50 11.16
N HIS A 66 -7.03 -13.61 11.36
CA HIS A 66 -6.45 -12.81 10.30
C HIS A 66 -5.83 -13.68 9.19
N PHE A 67 -5.06 -14.72 9.54
CA PHE A 67 -4.53 -15.67 8.55
C PHE A 67 -5.60 -16.51 7.87
N VAL A 68 -6.65 -16.91 8.59
CA VAL A 68 -7.81 -17.61 8.01
C VAL A 68 -8.56 -16.69 7.04
N LEU A 69 -8.73 -15.42 7.38
CA LEU A 69 -9.31 -14.40 6.50
C LEU A 69 -8.43 -14.19 5.27
N LEU A 70 -7.11 -14.08 5.43
CA LEU A 70 -6.17 -14.00 4.30
C LEU A 70 -6.20 -15.25 3.43
N ALA A 71 -6.31 -16.45 4.00
CA ALA A 71 -6.42 -17.70 3.24
C ALA A 71 -7.77 -17.82 2.50
N LYS A 72 -8.87 -17.40 3.13
CA LYS A 72 -10.20 -17.30 2.49
C LYS A 72 -10.21 -16.23 1.40
N ASN A 73 -9.55 -15.09 1.65
CA ASN A 73 -9.36 -14.02 0.69
C ASN A 73 -8.26 -14.29 -0.33
N GLN A 74 -7.41 -15.30 -0.18
CA GLN A 74 -6.49 -15.75 -1.23
C GLN A 74 -7.24 -16.48 -2.34
N ARG A 75 -8.33 -17.18 -2.01
CA ARG A 75 -9.28 -17.71 -3.00
C ARG A 75 -10.28 -16.66 -3.47
N ARG A 76 -10.50 -15.62 -2.67
CA ARG A 76 -11.18 -14.38 -3.06
C ARG A 76 -10.23 -13.32 -3.65
N ALA A 77 -8.98 -13.67 -3.89
CA ALA A 77 -8.24 -13.22 -5.05
C ALA A 77 -8.74 -14.07 -6.22
N GLN A 78 -10.05 -13.99 -6.46
CA GLN A 78 -10.48 -13.97 -7.83
C GLN A 78 -9.64 -12.86 -8.46
N PRO A 79 -9.04 -13.08 -9.66
CA PRO A 79 -8.76 -11.92 -10.47
C PRO A 79 -10.07 -11.14 -10.46
N VAL A 80 -10.05 -9.91 -9.94
CA VAL A 80 -11.09 -8.94 -10.22
C VAL A 80 -11.35 -9.15 -11.70
N SER A 81 -12.56 -9.64 -12.02
CA SER A 81 -12.92 -10.19 -13.32
C SER A 81 -12.18 -9.41 -14.39
N ALA A 82 -11.54 -10.04 -15.37
CA ALA A 82 -10.72 -9.32 -16.35
C ALA A 82 -11.45 -8.09 -16.96
N GLY A 83 -12.78 -7.99 -16.87
CA GLY A 83 -13.54 -6.77 -17.11
C GLY A 83 -13.34 -5.56 -16.18
N SER A 84 -12.94 -5.65 -14.90
CA SER A 84 -12.78 -4.47 -14.02
C SER A 84 -11.36 -3.92 -13.98
N VAL A 85 -10.32 -4.76 -14.06
CA VAL A 85 -8.93 -4.30 -14.26
C VAL A 85 -8.74 -3.82 -15.70
N SER A 86 -9.34 -4.51 -16.68
CA SER A 86 -9.38 -3.99 -18.07
C SER A 86 -10.21 -2.71 -18.14
N SER A 87 -11.36 -2.58 -17.44
CA SER A 87 -12.13 -1.33 -17.48
C SER A 87 -11.38 -0.14 -16.90
N GLU A 88 -10.65 -0.27 -15.78
CA GLU A 88 -9.86 0.85 -15.26
C GLU A 88 -8.66 1.19 -16.14
N HIS A 89 -7.94 0.19 -16.65
CA HIS A 89 -6.85 0.41 -17.59
C HIS A 89 -7.34 0.99 -18.92
N GLU A 90 -8.47 0.54 -19.44
CA GLU A 90 -9.15 1.08 -20.63
C GLU A 90 -9.63 2.53 -20.40
N LYS A 91 -10.19 2.84 -19.22
CA LYS A 91 -10.54 4.22 -18.86
C LYS A 91 -9.30 5.11 -18.86
N LYS A 92 -8.23 4.67 -18.19
CA LYS A 92 -6.94 5.39 -18.19
C LYS A 92 -6.37 5.51 -19.60
N GLN A 93 -6.51 4.50 -20.45
CA GLN A 93 -6.10 4.54 -21.85
C GLN A 93 -6.86 5.64 -22.62
N VAL A 94 -8.16 5.80 -22.42
CA VAL A 94 -8.94 6.90 -23.01
C VAL A 94 -8.44 8.26 -22.51
N GLU A 95 -8.12 8.36 -21.22
CA GLU A 95 -7.55 9.57 -20.63
C GLU A 95 -6.16 9.90 -21.17
N VAL A 96 -5.30 8.90 -21.42
CA VAL A 96 -4.01 9.10 -22.11
C VAL A 96 -4.21 9.62 -23.53
N LEU A 97 -5.20 9.13 -24.28
CA LEU A 97 -5.52 9.66 -25.61
C LEU A 97 -6.00 11.12 -25.55
N ARG A 98 -6.79 11.47 -24.54
CA ARG A 98 -7.21 12.87 -24.30
C ARG A 98 -6.02 13.77 -23.96
N LEU A 99 -5.09 13.30 -23.14
CA LEU A 99 -3.83 13.98 -22.84
C LEU A 99 -3.04 14.25 -24.12
N ILE A 100 -2.85 13.24 -24.98
CA ILE A 100 -2.19 13.39 -26.29
C ILE A 100 -2.87 14.48 -27.13
N GLN A 101 -4.21 14.46 -27.20
CA GLN A 101 -4.97 15.48 -27.93
C GLN A 101 -4.81 16.88 -27.32
N ALA A 102 -4.78 17.01 -26.00
CA ALA A 102 -4.57 18.29 -25.32
C ALA A 102 -3.19 18.88 -25.64
N TYR A 103 -2.14 18.06 -25.63
CA TYR A 103 -0.81 18.48 -26.06
C TYR A 103 -0.79 18.93 -27.54
N ARG A 104 -1.50 18.23 -28.43
CA ARG A 104 -1.63 18.65 -29.84
C ARG A 104 -2.32 20.00 -29.99
N MET A 105 -3.35 20.28 -29.20
CA MET A 105 -4.16 21.49 -29.33
C MET A 105 -3.58 22.69 -28.57
N ARG A 106 -2.98 22.47 -27.39
CA ARG A 106 -2.59 23.51 -26.43
C ARG A 106 -1.12 23.45 -26.02
N GLY A 107 -0.35 22.46 -26.48
CA GLY A 107 1.07 22.31 -26.15
C GLY A 107 1.92 23.55 -26.43
N HIS A 108 1.60 24.26 -27.52
CA HIS A 108 2.24 25.51 -27.93
C HIS A 108 2.18 26.62 -26.87
N GLN A 109 1.18 26.60 -25.98
CA GLN A 109 1.03 27.58 -24.91
C GLN A 109 2.09 27.39 -23.82
N ALA A 110 2.56 26.15 -23.63
CA ALA A 110 3.63 25.79 -22.71
C ALA A 110 5.01 25.72 -23.38
N ALA A 111 5.11 26.00 -24.69
CA ALA A 111 6.38 25.97 -25.40
C ALA A 111 7.34 27.09 -24.97
N GLN A 112 8.63 26.77 -24.94
CA GLN A 112 9.71 27.69 -24.62
C GLN A 112 10.11 28.50 -25.87
N LEU A 113 9.26 29.47 -26.23
CA LEU A 113 9.46 30.33 -27.41
C LEU A 113 10.33 31.56 -27.12
N ASP A 114 10.39 31.98 -25.85
CA ASP A 114 11.14 33.18 -25.46
C ASP A 114 12.58 32.81 -25.02
N PRO A 115 13.61 33.18 -25.79
CA PRO A 115 15.00 32.90 -25.43
C PRO A 115 15.50 33.77 -24.26
N LEU A 116 14.82 34.89 -23.97
CA LEU A 116 15.17 35.78 -22.86
C LEU A 116 14.51 35.37 -21.55
N GLY A 117 13.50 34.50 -21.59
CA GLY A 117 12.79 33.99 -20.41
C GLY A 117 12.05 35.06 -19.60
N LEU A 118 11.70 36.18 -20.23
CA LEU A 118 10.96 37.28 -19.61
C LEU A 118 9.46 36.98 -19.56
N TRP A 119 8.96 36.21 -20.52
CA TRP A 119 7.55 35.81 -20.61
C TRP A 119 7.27 34.53 -19.84
N GLN A 120 6.82 34.68 -18.59
CA GLN A 120 6.33 33.57 -17.77
C GLN A 120 4.85 33.29 -18.06
N ARG A 121 4.59 32.36 -18.97
CA ARG A 121 3.23 31.91 -19.27
C ARG A 121 2.83 30.78 -18.29
N PRO A 122 1.69 30.87 -17.60
CA PRO A 122 1.21 29.76 -16.81
C PRO A 122 0.87 28.59 -17.73
N ALA A 123 1.40 27.40 -17.42
CA ALA A 123 1.06 26.19 -18.17
C ALA A 123 -0.44 25.89 -18.02
N PRO A 124 -1.15 25.51 -19.11
CA PRO A 124 -2.54 25.11 -19.01
C PRO A 124 -2.68 23.87 -18.12
N ALA A 125 -3.74 23.84 -17.30
CA ALA A 125 -4.00 22.71 -16.39
C ALA A 125 -4.15 21.38 -17.14
N ASP A 126 -4.66 21.42 -18.37
CA ASP A 126 -4.92 20.27 -19.21
C ASP A 126 -3.65 19.58 -19.74
N LEU A 127 -2.45 20.17 -19.56
CA LEU A 127 -1.20 19.48 -19.88
C LEU A 127 -0.71 18.59 -18.74
N SER A 128 -1.29 18.75 -17.54
CA SER A 128 -0.91 17.95 -16.38
C SER A 128 -1.59 16.59 -16.38
N ILE A 129 -0.84 15.53 -16.10
CA ILE A 129 -1.38 14.16 -15.98
C ILE A 129 -2.47 14.04 -14.90
N ASN A 130 -2.32 14.82 -13.82
CA ASN A 130 -3.24 14.84 -12.69
C ASN A 130 -4.64 15.32 -13.09
N HIS A 131 -4.76 16.19 -14.10
CA HIS A 131 -6.06 16.67 -14.59
C HIS A 131 -6.95 15.52 -15.09
N TYR A 132 -6.32 14.48 -15.64
CA TYR A 132 -7.01 13.31 -16.18
C TYR A 132 -7.10 12.14 -15.20
N GLY A 133 -6.81 12.37 -13.91
CA GLY A 133 -6.82 11.31 -12.90
C GLY A 133 -5.69 10.28 -13.05
N LEU A 134 -4.67 10.59 -13.85
CA LEU A 134 -3.43 9.81 -13.93
C LEU A 134 -2.49 10.27 -12.82
N THR A 135 -1.89 9.32 -12.11
CA THR A 135 -1.00 9.60 -10.98
C THR A 135 0.44 9.20 -11.29
N ASN A 136 1.37 9.58 -10.41
CA ASN A 136 2.76 9.15 -10.54
C ASN A 136 2.94 7.61 -10.48
N ALA A 137 1.99 6.89 -9.88
CA ALA A 137 2.00 5.42 -9.87
C ALA A 137 1.73 4.82 -11.27
N ASP A 138 1.08 5.59 -12.16
CA ASP A 138 0.75 5.15 -13.52
C ASP A 138 1.90 5.41 -14.52
N LEU A 139 2.96 6.12 -14.13
CA LEU A 139 4.06 6.51 -15.02
C LEU A 139 4.76 5.30 -15.66
N ASP A 140 4.93 4.23 -14.88
CA ASP A 140 5.59 3.01 -15.32
C ASP A 140 4.60 2.01 -15.97
N THR A 141 3.32 2.37 -16.08
CA THR A 141 2.31 1.53 -16.75
C THR A 141 2.33 1.75 -18.27
N THR A 142 2.12 0.67 -19.01
CA THR A 142 2.15 0.68 -20.48
C THR A 142 0.79 1.00 -21.07
N PHE A 143 0.78 1.88 -22.05
CA PHE A 143 -0.40 2.31 -22.81
C PHE A 143 -0.12 2.24 -24.30
N ARG A 144 -1.20 2.15 -25.10
CA ARG A 144 -1.12 2.25 -26.55
C ARG A 144 -0.92 3.70 -26.96
N ALA A 145 0.13 3.97 -27.72
CA ALA A 145 0.48 5.31 -28.18
C ALA A 145 -0.48 5.82 -29.29
N GLY A 146 -1.26 4.93 -29.90
CA GLY A 146 -2.21 5.28 -30.96
C GLY A 146 -1.50 5.96 -32.13
N ASP A 147 -1.97 7.16 -32.50
CA ASP A 147 -1.40 7.95 -33.59
C ASP A 147 -0.13 8.74 -33.20
N LEU A 148 0.40 8.56 -31.98
CA LEU A 148 1.62 9.24 -31.56
C LEU A 148 2.84 8.51 -32.13
N PHE A 149 3.62 9.19 -32.96
CA PHE A 149 4.74 8.60 -33.69
C PHE A 149 6.00 8.48 -32.82
N ILE A 150 6.03 7.49 -31.92
CA ILE A 150 7.18 7.15 -31.06
C ILE A 150 8.03 6.01 -31.66
N GLY A 151 7.55 5.36 -32.73
CA GLY A 151 8.21 4.18 -33.31
C GLY A 151 7.92 2.88 -32.55
N LYS A 152 7.02 2.92 -31.57
CA LYS A 152 6.47 1.77 -30.84
C LYS A 152 4.95 1.87 -30.81
N GLU A 153 4.25 0.74 -30.90
CA GLU A 153 2.79 0.69 -30.76
C GLU A 153 2.33 0.90 -29.30
N GLU A 154 3.14 0.40 -28.36
CA GLU A 154 2.92 0.50 -26.91
C GLU A 154 4.14 1.12 -26.24
N ALA A 155 3.91 2.05 -25.31
CA ALA A 155 4.94 2.78 -24.58
C ALA A 155 4.48 3.06 -23.15
N SER A 156 5.41 3.29 -22.22
CA SER A 156 5.04 3.69 -20.86
C SER A 156 4.46 5.11 -20.84
N LEU A 157 3.60 5.43 -19.86
CA LEU A 157 3.08 6.80 -19.71
C LEU A 157 4.21 7.83 -19.57
N ARG A 158 5.31 7.47 -18.90
CA ARG A 158 6.52 8.31 -18.81
C ARG A 158 7.09 8.62 -20.20
N GLU A 159 7.32 7.59 -21.03
CA GLU A 159 7.83 7.77 -22.39
C GLU A 159 6.89 8.62 -23.26
N ILE A 160 5.57 8.40 -23.15
CA ILE A 160 4.55 9.17 -23.87
C ILE A 160 4.60 10.64 -23.45
N HIS A 161 4.61 10.92 -22.15
CA HIS A 161 4.63 12.27 -21.61
C HIS A 161 5.90 13.04 -22.02
N GLU A 162 7.07 12.39 -21.92
CA GLU A 162 8.33 12.98 -22.37
C GLU A 162 8.33 13.27 -23.87
N ALA A 163 7.82 12.35 -24.69
CA ALA A 163 7.72 12.56 -26.14
C ALA A 163 6.79 13.72 -26.51
N LEU A 164 5.65 13.86 -25.83
CA LEU A 164 4.73 14.97 -26.02
C LEU A 164 5.37 16.31 -25.65
N GLN A 165 6.08 16.36 -24.52
CA GLN A 165 6.77 17.57 -24.08
C GLN A 165 7.91 17.96 -25.04
N GLN A 166 8.66 16.98 -25.55
CA GLN A 166 9.72 17.22 -26.54
C GLN A 166 9.16 17.71 -27.88
N THR A 167 7.99 17.22 -28.28
CA THR A 167 7.37 17.54 -29.58
C THR A 167 6.67 18.89 -29.56
N TYR A 168 5.88 19.18 -28.53
CA TYR A 168 4.96 20.34 -28.52
C TYR A 168 5.35 21.48 -27.56
N CYS A 169 6.27 21.24 -26.63
CA CYS A 169 6.57 22.19 -25.54
C CYS A 169 8.04 22.62 -25.48
N ARG A 170 8.84 22.29 -26.50
CA ARG A 170 10.26 22.68 -26.56
C ARG A 170 10.39 24.08 -27.16
N THR A 171 11.33 24.27 -28.09
CA THR A 171 11.59 25.54 -28.78
C THR A 171 10.66 25.78 -29.97
N ILE A 172 9.74 24.86 -30.21
CA ILE A 172 8.75 24.90 -31.28
C ILE A 172 7.39 24.63 -30.60
N GLY A 173 6.39 25.45 -30.92
CA GLY A 173 5.03 25.39 -30.39
C GLY A 173 4.04 25.69 -31.50
#